data_AF-A0A7S0GRL0-F1
#
_entry.id   AF-A0A7S0GRL0-F1
#
_cell.length_a   1.000
_cell.length_b   1.000
_cell.length_c   1.000
_cell.angle_alpha   90.00
_cell.angle_beta   90.00
_cell.angle_gamma   90.00
#
_symmetry.space_group_name_H-M   'P 1'
#
loop_
_entity.id
_entity.type
_entity.pdbx_description
1 polymer ?
#
loop_
_entity_poly.entity_id
_entity_poly.type
_entity_poly.pdbx_seq_one_letter_code
_entity_poly.pdbx_strand_id
1 'polypeptide(L)'
;PHFSCLCGGLLTMAALRHISLLLTLACVTAREFTPQAIRQYPIGRACSSVGLRSRLRGKLRSPVRSQGVRRRGCLVRCASMDEELSLVNLNNIAADAKFLSVSVQQSLDKEWIVQDVHGIIGVEVERLYVKFREEGINDVSMMVLEIGGYLADRKKFDMGDAFVSGWDVANMVGDLLLVRIANGEGPQSGFSDVVVIDEN
;
A
#
# COMPACT_ATOMS: atom_id res chain seq x y z
N PRO A 1 39.41 -62.29 -32.09
CA PRO A 1 38.55 -62.29 -33.30
C PRO A 1 37.07 -62.47 -32.93
N HIS A 2 36.19 -61.73 -33.61
CA HIS A 2 34.71 -61.69 -33.50
C HIS A 2 34.09 -60.59 -32.60
N PHE A 3 33.81 -59.46 -33.27
CA PHE A 3 32.51 -58.76 -33.41
C PHE A 3 31.56 -58.57 -32.22
N SER A 4 31.04 -57.32 -32.14
CA SER A 4 29.73 -56.83 -31.67
C SER A 4 29.90 -55.72 -30.61
N CYS A 5 29.21 -54.58 -30.59
CA CYS A 5 28.10 -54.07 -31.38
C CYS A 5 28.10 -52.53 -31.21
N LEU A 6 28.11 -51.79 -32.32
CA LEU A 6 27.85 -50.35 -32.40
C LEU A 6 26.37 -50.17 -32.70
N CYS A 7 25.53 -49.79 -31.73
CA CYS A 7 24.19 -49.27 -31.97
C CYS A 7 23.62 -48.67 -30.68
N GLY A 8 23.42 -47.35 -30.65
CA GLY A 8 22.59 -46.72 -29.61
C GLY A 8 22.96 -45.27 -29.34
N GLY A 9 22.27 -44.32 -29.99
CA GLY A 9 22.38 -42.92 -29.61
C GLY A 9 21.92 -41.88 -30.65
N LEU A 10 20.96 -42.21 -31.52
CA LEU A 10 20.45 -41.28 -32.54
C LEU A 10 18.97 -40.95 -32.30
N LEU A 11 18.62 -40.63 -31.05
CA LEU A 11 17.21 -40.48 -30.63
C LEU A 11 16.95 -39.34 -29.63
N THR A 12 17.65 -38.21 -29.76
CA THR A 12 17.40 -37.03 -28.88
C THR A 12 17.10 -35.73 -29.64
N MET A 13 17.22 -35.67 -30.97
CA MET A 13 16.99 -34.41 -31.70
C MET A 13 15.55 -34.19 -32.18
N ALA A 14 14.69 -35.23 -32.22
CA ALA A 14 13.31 -35.10 -32.67
C ALA A 14 12.35 -34.58 -31.59
N ALA A 15 12.66 -34.77 -30.30
CA ALA A 15 11.80 -34.33 -29.19
C ALA A 15 11.90 -32.82 -28.90
N LEU A 16 12.99 -32.16 -29.30
CA LEU A 16 13.21 -30.73 -29.02
C LEU A 16 12.50 -29.78 -30.01
N ARG A 17 11.99 -30.27 -31.15
CA ARG A 17 11.26 -29.44 -32.11
C ARG A 17 9.78 -29.24 -31.79
N HIS A 18 9.18 -30.08 -30.94
CA HIS A 18 7.78 -29.94 -30.54
C HIS A 18 7.54 -28.96 -29.39
N ILE A 19 8.54 -28.72 -28.53
CA ILE A 19 8.41 -27.75 -27.43
C ILE A 19 8.44 -26.30 -27.95
N SER A 20 9.16 -26.05 -29.06
CA SER A 20 9.27 -24.69 -29.61
C SER A 20 8.02 -24.20 -30.37
N LEU A 21 7.07 -25.08 -30.70
CA LEU A 21 5.82 -24.73 -31.41
C LEU A 21 4.65 -24.43 -30.47
N LEU A 22 4.73 -24.82 -29.19
CA LEU A 22 3.71 -24.48 -28.19
C LEU A 22 3.88 -23.05 -27.64
N LEU A 23 5.07 -22.47 -27.73
CA LEU A 23 5.34 -21.09 -27.30
C LEU A 23 4.90 -20.02 -28.30
N THR A 24 4.66 -20.36 -29.57
CA THR A 24 4.25 -19.38 -30.59
C THR A 24 2.73 -19.25 -30.77
N LEU A 25 1.93 -20.21 -30.27
CA LEU A 25 0.46 -20.15 -30.38
C LEU A 25 -0.23 -19.36 -29.25
N ALA A 26 0.46 -19.03 -28.17
CA ALA A 26 -0.09 -18.20 -27.08
C ALA A 26 -0.04 -16.68 -27.37
N CYS A 27 0.61 -16.24 -28.46
CA CYS A 27 0.77 -14.83 -28.79
C CYS A 27 -0.38 -14.22 -29.64
N VAL A 28 -1.40 -14.99 -30.05
CA VAL A 28 -2.38 -14.55 -31.08
C VAL A 28 -3.82 -14.38 -30.56
N THR A 29 -4.06 -14.38 -29.25
CA THR A 29 -5.35 -13.94 -28.68
C THR A 29 -5.24 -12.60 -27.97
N ALA A 30 -4.58 -11.64 -28.62
CA ALA A 30 -4.81 -10.22 -28.39
C ALA A 30 -5.94 -9.77 -29.33
N ARG A 31 -7.19 -9.80 -28.87
CA ARG A 31 -8.24 -8.99 -29.49
C ARG A 31 -9.36 -8.68 -28.50
N GLU A 32 -9.66 -7.38 -28.46
CA GLU A 32 -10.84 -6.74 -27.90
C GLU A 32 -10.83 -6.46 -26.39
N PHE A 33 -10.18 -5.35 -26.02
CA PHE A 33 -10.62 -4.58 -24.86
C PHE A 33 -10.93 -3.16 -25.27
N THR A 34 -12.17 -2.78 -25.03
CA THR A 34 -12.80 -1.50 -25.35
C THR A 34 -12.36 -0.43 -24.36
N PRO A 35 -12.16 0.84 -24.79
CA PRO A 35 -11.87 1.93 -23.87
C PRO A 35 -13.20 2.46 -23.31
N GLN A 36 -13.61 2.06 -22.11
CA GLN A 36 -14.68 2.74 -21.39
C GLN A 36 -14.13 3.63 -20.28
N ALA A 37 -14.32 4.93 -20.53
CA ALA A 37 -14.70 5.95 -19.56
C ALA A 37 -13.78 6.15 -18.34
N ILE A 38 -12.77 7.00 -18.55
CA ILE A 38 -12.16 7.82 -17.50
C ILE A 38 -13.26 8.70 -16.89
N ARG A 39 -13.82 8.31 -15.74
CA ARG A 39 -14.60 9.21 -14.88
C ARG A 39 -13.63 10.16 -14.19
N GLN A 40 -13.51 11.36 -14.74
CA GLN A 40 -12.95 12.51 -14.04
C GLN A 40 -13.82 12.81 -12.82
N TYR A 41 -13.29 12.64 -11.62
CA TYR A 41 -13.88 13.22 -10.42
C TYR A 41 -13.49 14.71 -10.35
N PRO A 42 -14.45 15.64 -10.31
CA PRO A 42 -14.14 17.05 -10.14
C PRO A 42 -13.69 17.33 -8.70
N ILE A 43 -12.47 17.86 -8.57
CA ILE A 43 -11.93 18.44 -7.33
C ILE A 43 -12.80 19.65 -6.98
N GLY A 44 -13.67 19.49 -5.98
CA GLY A 44 -14.55 20.54 -5.48
C GLY A 44 -13.76 21.69 -4.85
N ARG A 45 -13.75 22.85 -5.52
CA ARG A 45 -13.39 24.15 -4.95
C ARG A 45 -14.54 24.65 -4.07
N ALA A 46 -14.34 24.74 -2.76
CA ALA A 46 -15.19 25.52 -1.87
C ALA A 46 -14.47 26.83 -1.51
N CYS A 47 -14.78 27.89 -2.26
CA CYS A 47 -14.49 29.28 -1.88
C CYS A 47 -15.69 30.14 -2.30
N SER A 48 -16.72 30.17 -1.47
CA SER A 48 -17.85 31.07 -1.62
C SER A 48 -17.55 32.39 -0.91
N SER A 49 -17.15 33.38 -1.70
CA SER A 49 -17.25 34.79 -1.36
C SER A 49 -18.60 35.32 -1.85
N VAL A 50 -19.59 35.42 -0.96
CA VAL A 50 -20.80 36.22 -1.21
C VAL A 50 -20.76 37.44 -0.31
N GLY A 51 -20.46 38.58 -0.92
CA GLY A 51 -20.71 39.88 -0.33
C GLY A 51 -22.20 40.19 -0.38
N LEU A 52 -22.79 40.53 0.76
CA LEU A 52 -24.01 41.32 0.80
C LEU A 52 -23.73 42.66 1.48
N ARG A 53 -23.82 43.72 0.68
CA ARG A 53 -23.95 45.09 1.16
C ARG A 53 -25.38 45.30 1.63
N SER A 54 -25.57 45.81 2.83
CA SER A 54 -26.78 46.54 3.21
C SER A 54 -26.41 47.65 4.18
N ARG A 55 -26.75 48.87 3.77
CA ARG A 55 -26.55 50.14 4.45
C ARG A 55 -27.85 50.44 5.21
N LEU A 56 -27.78 50.78 6.50
CA LEU A 56 -28.35 52.01 7.12
C LEU A 56 -28.65 51.86 8.62
N ARG A 57 -27.91 52.68 9.39
CA ARG A 57 -28.28 53.52 10.54
C ARG A 57 -29.19 52.95 11.65
N GLY A 58 -28.58 52.80 12.83
CA GLY A 58 -29.26 52.78 14.13
C GLY A 58 -28.31 53.21 15.24
N LYS A 59 -28.64 54.31 15.91
CA LYS A 59 -27.98 54.94 17.07
C LYS A 59 -28.04 54.01 18.30
N LEU A 60 -26.94 53.85 19.06
CA LEU A 60 -26.83 54.13 20.52
C LEU A 60 -25.63 53.41 21.19
N ARG A 61 -24.72 54.24 21.71
CA ARG A 61 -23.91 54.16 22.94
C ARG A 61 -23.65 52.79 23.59
N SER A 62 -22.37 52.46 23.80
CA SER A 62 -21.73 52.22 25.12
C SER A 62 -20.21 51.98 24.97
N PRO A 63 -19.35 52.46 25.89
CA PRO A 63 -17.91 52.21 25.86
C PRO A 63 -17.59 50.90 26.60
N VAL A 64 -17.18 49.86 25.88
CA VAL A 64 -16.65 48.64 26.52
C VAL A 64 -15.13 48.75 26.65
N ARG A 65 -14.73 48.82 27.92
CA ARG A 65 -13.40 48.76 28.51
C ARG A 65 -12.52 47.71 27.84
N SER A 66 -11.37 48.13 27.34
CA SER A 66 -10.27 47.29 26.89
C SER A 66 -9.64 46.55 28.09
N GLN A 67 -9.99 45.27 28.27
CA GLN A 67 -9.18 44.37 29.10
C GLN A 67 -8.16 43.68 28.21
N GLY A 68 -6.89 43.98 28.46
CA GLY A 68 -5.74 43.34 27.84
C GLY A 68 -5.69 41.87 28.19
N VAL A 69 -6.15 41.03 27.25
CA VAL A 69 -5.91 39.59 27.29
C VAL A 69 -4.44 39.38 26.96
N ARG A 70 -3.63 39.18 28.00
CA ARG A 70 -2.28 38.62 27.90
C ARG A 70 -2.41 37.26 27.23
N ARG A 71 -2.20 37.21 25.92
CA ARG A 71 -2.03 35.97 25.17
C ARG A 71 -0.79 35.30 25.74
N ARG A 72 -1.01 34.32 26.63
CA ARG A 72 0.00 33.32 26.96
C ARG A 72 0.35 32.67 25.62
N GLY A 73 1.57 32.93 25.16
CA GLY A 73 2.14 32.21 24.03
C GLY A 73 2.10 30.73 24.40
N CYS A 74 1.11 30.02 23.85
CA CYS A 74 1.22 28.59 23.69
C CYS A 74 2.38 28.43 22.71
N LEU A 75 3.58 28.18 23.24
CA LEU A 75 4.68 27.61 22.48
C LEU A 75 4.21 26.23 22.06
N VAL A 76 3.41 26.20 20.98
CA VAL A 76 3.26 25.00 20.17
C VAL A 76 4.69 24.69 19.74
N ARG A 77 5.27 23.68 20.37
CA ARG A 77 6.50 23.06 19.90
C ARG A 77 6.18 22.59 18.49
N CYS A 78 6.65 23.34 17.50
CA CYS A 78 6.83 22.81 16.16
C CYS A 78 7.97 21.79 16.28
N ALA A 79 7.64 20.58 16.71
CA ALA A 79 8.43 19.43 16.28
C ALA A 79 8.38 19.46 14.75
N SER A 80 9.55 19.46 14.12
CA SER A 80 9.67 19.38 12.67
C SER A 80 8.83 18.22 12.16
N MET A 81 7.90 18.47 11.23
CA MET A 81 6.97 17.47 10.69
C MET A 81 7.67 16.29 10.01
N ASP A 82 8.98 16.38 9.78
CA ASP A 82 9.79 15.36 9.12
C ASP A 82 10.11 14.15 10.03
N GLU A 83 9.97 14.29 11.35
CA GLU A 83 10.30 13.20 12.30
C GLU A 83 9.14 12.21 12.50
N GLU A 84 7.90 12.64 12.20
CA GLU A 84 6.67 11.86 12.49
C GLU A 84 6.42 10.73 11.48
N LEU A 85 7.07 10.74 10.30
CA LEU A 85 6.89 9.74 9.23
C LEU A 85 8.13 8.86 9.01
N SER A 86 9.10 8.90 9.92
CA SER A 86 10.34 8.15 9.78
C SER A 86 10.21 6.70 10.30
N LEU A 87 10.64 5.75 9.48
CA LEU A 87 10.75 4.32 9.81
C LEU A 87 12.07 3.97 10.52
N VAL A 88 12.95 4.94 10.76
CA VAL A 88 14.28 4.71 11.38
C VAL A 88 14.15 4.08 12.77
N ASN A 89 13.08 4.37 13.50
CA ASN A 89 12.84 3.81 14.83
C ASN A 89 12.38 2.33 14.81
N LEU A 90 11.98 1.81 13.63
CA LEU A 90 11.58 0.43 13.43
C LEU A 90 12.79 -0.42 13.03
N ASN A 91 13.49 -0.95 14.04
CA ASN A 91 14.76 -1.67 13.87
C ASN A 91 14.60 -3.14 13.46
N ASN A 92 13.44 -3.76 13.74
CA ASN A 92 13.22 -5.18 13.45
C ASN A 92 12.40 -5.37 12.17
N ILE A 93 13.09 -5.17 11.04
CA ILE A 93 12.49 -5.22 9.69
C ILE A 93 11.68 -6.51 9.48
N ALA A 94 12.20 -7.67 9.89
CA ALA A 94 11.53 -8.95 9.69
C ALA A 94 10.24 -9.08 10.52
N ALA A 95 10.27 -8.67 11.79
CA ALA A 95 9.08 -8.70 12.64
C ALA A 95 8.01 -7.71 12.16
N ASP A 96 8.42 -6.53 11.70
CA ASP A 96 7.51 -5.51 11.18
C ASP A 96 6.92 -5.92 9.83
N ALA A 97 7.71 -6.55 8.95
CA ALA A 97 7.23 -7.13 7.70
C ALA A 97 6.17 -8.21 7.96
N LYS A 98 6.43 -9.10 8.92
CA LYS A 98 5.48 -10.17 9.26
C LYS A 98 4.19 -9.61 9.85
N PHE A 99 4.30 -8.57 10.68
CA PHE A 99 3.15 -7.84 11.20
C PHE A 99 2.30 -7.25 10.07
N LEU A 100 2.93 -6.62 9.07
CA LEU A 100 2.21 -6.06 7.91
C LEU A 100 1.50 -7.15 7.11
N SER A 101 2.16 -8.28 6.85
CA SER A 101 1.59 -9.43 6.14
C SER A 101 0.25 -9.86 6.73
N VAL A 102 0.27 -10.16 8.04
CA VAL A 102 -0.91 -10.65 8.78
C VAL A 102 -1.96 -9.56 8.90
N SER A 103 -1.57 -8.33 9.21
CA SER A 103 -2.50 -7.23 9.45
C SER A 103 -3.22 -6.78 8.16
N VAL A 104 -2.52 -6.79 7.02
CA VAL A 104 -3.15 -6.50 5.71
C VAL A 104 -4.16 -7.57 5.37
N GLN A 105 -3.78 -8.86 5.45
CA GLN A 105 -4.71 -9.95 5.20
C GLN A 105 -5.97 -9.84 6.07
N GLN A 106 -5.80 -9.68 7.38
CA GLN A 106 -6.92 -9.57 8.32
C GLN A 106 -7.81 -8.35 8.05
N SER A 107 -7.22 -7.22 7.69
CA SER A 107 -7.97 -6.00 7.39
C SER A 107 -8.78 -6.15 6.11
N LEU A 108 -8.22 -6.77 5.07
CA LEU A 108 -8.91 -7.08 3.83
C LEU A 108 -10.05 -8.10 4.04
N ASP A 109 -9.77 -9.18 4.77
CA ASP A 109 -10.77 -10.21 5.11
C ASP A 109 -11.95 -9.64 5.90
N LYS A 110 -11.68 -8.69 6.79
CA LYS A 110 -12.68 -8.01 7.61
C LYS A 110 -13.58 -7.07 6.80
N GLU A 111 -13.03 -6.38 5.81
CA GLU A 111 -13.77 -5.38 5.03
C GLU A 111 -14.51 -5.99 3.83
N TRP A 112 -13.93 -7.01 3.17
CA TRP A 112 -14.39 -7.50 1.86
C TRP A 112 -14.75 -8.99 1.82
N ILE A 113 -14.73 -9.70 2.96
CA ILE A 113 -14.87 -11.17 3.12
C ILE A 113 -13.53 -11.89 2.95
N VAL A 114 -13.39 -13.04 3.61
CA VAL A 114 -12.19 -13.89 3.52
C VAL A 114 -11.95 -14.37 2.08
N GLN A 115 -10.77 -14.10 1.54
CA GLN A 115 -10.36 -14.53 0.20
C GLN A 115 -8.89 -14.97 0.20
N ASP A 116 -8.56 -16.05 -0.54
CA ASP A 116 -7.18 -16.57 -0.62
C ASP A 116 -6.19 -15.52 -1.16
N VAL A 117 -6.67 -14.64 -2.05
CA VAL A 117 -5.86 -13.57 -2.64
C VAL A 117 -5.37 -12.56 -1.59
N HIS A 118 -6.09 -12.36 -0.48
CA HIS A 118 -5.66 -11.47 0.59
C HIS A 118 -4.40 -11.97 1.28
N GLY A 119 -4.25 -13.28 1.46
CA GLY A 119 -3.02 -13.89 1.97
C GLY A 119 -1.84 -13.70 1.01
N ILE A 120 -2.08 -13.86 -0.29
CA ILE A 120 -1.05 -13.62 -1.33
C ILE A 120 -0.61 -12.14 -1.33
N ILE A 121 -1.56 -11.21 -1.22
CA ILE A 121 -1.27 -9.77 -1.09
C ILE A 121 -0.44 -9.49 0.16
N GLY A 122 -0.82 -10.07 1.32
CA GLY A 122 -0.06 -9.91 2.58
C GLY A 122 1.40 -10.37 2.46
N VAL A 123 1.62 -11.55 1.88
CA VAL A 123 2.98 -12.08 1.63
C VAL A 123 3.78 -11.19 0.69
N GLU A 124 3.15 -10.64 -0.35
CA GLU A 124 3.85 -9.74 -1.27
C GLU A 124 4.19 -8.40 -0.62
N VAL A 125 3.30 -7.86 0.23
CA VAL A 125 3.59 -6.67 1.04
C VAL A 125 4.79 -6.90 1.97
N GLU A 126 4.85 -8.05 2.63
CA GLU A 126 6.00 -8.46 3.46
C GLU A 126 7.30 -8.39 2.67
N ARG A 127 7.31 -9.04 1.49
CA ARG A 127 8.47 -9.11 0.60
C ARG A 127 8.91 -7.72 0.12
N LEU A 128 7.96 -6.88 -0.28
CA LEU A 128 8.22 -5.53 -0.77
C LEU A 128 8.75 -4.63 0.35
N TYR A 129 8.16 -4.70 1.55
CA TYR A 129 8.63 -3.93 2.69
C TYR A 129 10.08 -4.24 3.04
N VAL A 130 10.45 -5.52 3.15
CA VAL A 130 11.84 -5.94 3.41
C VAL A 130 12.77 -5.39 2.33
N LYS A 131 12.42 -5.62 1.05
CA LYS A 131 13.21 -5.15 -0.09
C LYS A 131 13.45 -3.63 -0.03
N PHE A 132 12.42 -2.84 0.19
CA PHE A 132 12.53 -1.37 0.20
C PHE A 132 13.28 -0.85 1.43
N ARG A 133 13.14 -1.51 2.60
CA ARG A 133 13.97 -1.20 3.77
C ARG A 133 15.45 -1.50 3.49
N GLU A 134 15.77 -2.59 2.81
CA GLU A 134 17.14 -2.93 2.38
C GLU A 134 17.70 -1.95 1.35
N GLU A 135 16.85 -1.39 0.48
CA GLU A 135 17.21 -0.32 -0.47
C GLU A 135 17.38 1.05 0.20
N GLY A 136 17.15 1.15 1.51
CA GLY A 136 17.36 2.37 2.30
C GLY A 136 16.13 3.30 2.37
N ILE A 137 14.95 2.83 1.96
CA ILE A 137 13.70 3.58 2.09
C ILE A 137 13.25 3.55 3.55
N ASN A 138 13.35 4.70 4.21
CA ASN A 138 13.01 4.85 5.64
C ASN A 138 11.93 5.91 5.89
N ASP A 139 11.17 6.29 4.86
CA ASP A 139 10.05 7.22 4.96
C ASP A 139 8.75 6.47 4.63
N VAL A 140 7.71 6.67 5.45
CA VAL A 140 6.41 6.00 5.27
C VAL A 140 5.78 6.40 3.93
N SER A 141 5.84 7.68 3.55
CA SER A 141 5.21 8.16 2.32
C SER A 141 5.85 7.52 1.09
N MET A 142 7.18 7.42 1.05
CA MET A 142 7.91 6.72 0.00
C MET A 142 7.60 5.22 -0.01
N MET A 143 7.50 4.59 1.16
CA MET A 143 7.12 3.17 1.25
C MET A 143 5.73 2.91 0.64
N VAL A 144 4.75 3.76 0.95
CA VAL A 144 3.39 3.69 0.38
C VAL A 144 3.43 3.89 -1.14
N LEU A 145 4.21 4.86 -1.63
CA LEU A 145 4.33 5.12 -3.08
C LEU A 145 4.94 3.93 -3.83
N GLU A 146 6.00 3.32 -3.31
CA GLU A 146 6.67 2.19 -3.95
C GLU A 146 5.81 0.93 -3.93
N ILE A 147 5.18 0.61 -2.79
CA ILE A 147 4.26 -0.54 -2.68
C ILE A 147 3.03 -0.33 -3.59
N GLY A 148 2.40 0.85 -3.54
CA GLY A 148 1.24 1.16 -4.36
C GLY A 148 1.56 1.14 -5.85
N GLY A 149 2.69 1.69 -6.26
CA GLY A 149 3.17 1.65 -7.64
C GLY A 149 3.50 0.24 -8.13
N TYR A 150 3.92 -0.65 -7.24
CA TYR A 150 4.15 -2.05 -7.57
C TYR A 150 2.84 -2.83 -7.72
N LEU A 151 1.94 -2.74 -6.73
CA LEU A 151 0.67 -3.47 -6.71
C LEU A 151 -0.34 -2.96 -7.74
N ALA A 152 -0.28 -1.68 -8.11
CA ALA A 152 -1.14 -1.11 -9.16
C ALA A 152 -0.72 -1.52 -10.58
N ASP A 153 0.54 -1.96 -10.77
CA ASP A 153 1.01 -2.41 -12.08
C ASP A 153 0.74 -3.91 -12.27
N ARG A 154 -0.32 -4.22 -13.03
CA ARG A 154 -0.72 -5.60 -13.38
C ARG A 154 0.38 -6.43 -14.04
N LYS A 155 1.43 -5.81 -14.60
CA LYS A 155 2.57 -6.54 -15.16
C LYS A 155 3.56 -7.02 -14.10
N LYS A 156 3.59 -6.36 -12.94
CA LYS A 156 4.47 -6.70 -11.82
C LYS A 156 3.79 -7.64 -10.84
N PHE A 157 2.52 -7.40 -10.56
CA PHE A 157 1.73 -8.22 -9.65
C PHE A 157 0.29 -8.31 -10.11
N ASP A 158 -0.22 -9.53 -10.21
CA ASP A 158 -1.62 -9.77 -10.51
C ASP A 158 -2.40 -9.92 -9.21
N MET A 159 -3.22 -8.93 -8.88
CA MET A 159 -4.12 -8.97 -7.72
C MET A 159 -5.34 -9.88 -7.95
N GLY A 160 -5.44 -10.54 -9.11
CA GLY A 160 -6.50 -11.50 -9.41
C GLY A 160 -7.90 -10.89 -9.27
N ASP A 161 -8.75 -11.59 -8.52
CA ASP A 161 -10.15 -11.20 -8.26
C ASP A 161 -10.32 -10.36 -6.98
N ALA A 162 -9.25 -9.74 -6.47
CA ALA A 162 -9.36 -8.83 -5.34
C ALA A 162 -10.24 -7.62 -5.69
N PHE A 163 -11.20 -7.29 -4.82
CA PHE A 163 -12.08 -6.14 -5.00
C PHE A 163 -11.41 -4.79 -4.70
N VAL A 164 -10.19 -4.82 -4.14
CA VAL A 164 -9.40 -3.65 -3.73
C VAL A 164 -8.40 -3.24 -4.81
N SER A 165 -8.05 -1.95 -4.86
CA SER A 165 -6.94 -1.49 -5.71
C SER A 165 -5.60 -1.61 -4.97
N GLY A 166 -4.50 -1.70 -5.73
CA GLY A 166 -3.16 -1.74 -5.14
C GLY A 166 -2.81 -0.49 -4.32
N TRP A 167 -3.41 0.65 -4.66
CA TRP A 167 -3.28 1.89 -3.88
C TRP A 167 -4.06 1.86 -2.57
N ASP A 168 -5.21 1.18 -2.52
CA ASP A 168 -5.97 1.01 -1.27
C ASP A 168 -5.16 0.17 -0.27
N VAL A 169 -4.55 -0.92 -0.76
CA VAL A 169 -3.63 -1.75 0.04
C VAL A 169 -2.43 -0.92 0.53
N ALA A 170 -1.85 -0.09 -0.33
CA ALA A 170 -0.71 0.74 0.05
C ALA A 170 -1.08 1.78 1.12
N ASN A 171 -2.25 2.42 1.03
CA ASN A 171 -2.73 3.34 2.05
C ASN A 171 -2.92 2.62 3.40
N MET A 172 -3.50 1.42 3.37
CA MET A 172 -3.64 0.57 4.56
C MET A 172 -2.28 0.23 5.18
N VAL A 173 -1.26 -0.08 4.37
CA VAL A 173 0.11 -0.28 4.85
C VAL A 173 0.66 0.97 5.52
N GLY A 174 0.39 2.15 4.98
CA GLY A 174 0.75 3.43 5.59
C GLY A 174 0.15 3.59 6.99
N ASP A 175 -1.15 3.34 7.13
CA ASP A 175 -1.84 3.42 8.42
C ASP A 175 -1.28 2.40 9.43
N LEU A 176 -1.02 1.16 9.00
CA LEU A 176 -0.43 0.12 9.84
C LEU A 176 0.99 0.48 10.32
N LEU A 177 1.80 1.11 9.45
CA LEU A 177 3.13 1.58 9.81
C LEU A 177 3.07 2.73 10.81
N LEU A 178 2.12 3.67 10.66
CA LEU A 178 1.92 4.75 11.63
C LEU A 178 1.50 4.21 13.00
N VAL A 179 0.61 3.22 13.04
CA VAL A 179 0.25 2.51 14.28
C VAL A 179 1.49 1.86 14.89
N ARG A 180 2.35 1.25 14.05
CA ARG A 180 3.57 0.61 14.51
C ARG A 180 4.58 1.59 15.10
N ILE A 181 4.76 2.76 14.47
CA ILE A 181 5.62 3.84 14.96
C ILE A 181 5.07 4.40 16.28
N ALA A 182 3.77 4.69 16.33
CA ALA A 182 3.13 5.27 17.51
C ALA A 182 3.20 4.37 18.75
N ASN A 183 3.15 3.06 18.55
CA ASN A 183 3.24 2.10 19.65
C ASN A 183 4.67 1.91 20.19
N GLY A 184 5.70 2.49 19.55
CA GLY A 184 7.07 2.62 20.07
C GLY A 184 7.80 1.32 20.43
N GLU A 185 7.13 0.18 20.35
CA GLU A 185 7.56 -1.11 20.86
C GLU A 185 7.07 -2.19 19.90
N GLY A 186 7.91 -3.22 19.70
CA GLY A 186 7.53 -4.44 19.00
C GLY A 186 6.23 -5.04 19.56
N PRO A 187 5.65 -6.05 18.88
CA PRO A 187 4.22 -6.38 18.93
C PRO A 187 3.67 -6.43 20.36
N GLN A 188 3.08 -5.32 20.79
CA GLN A 188 2.33 -5.27 22.03
C GLN A 188 0.88 -5.59 21.74
N SER A 189 0.45 -6.63 22.44
CA SER A 189 -0.85 -7.28 22.53
C SER A 189 -1.99 -6.33 22.90
N GLY A 190 -2.25 -5.31 22.08
CA GLY A 190 -3.24 -4.26 22.35
C GLY A 190 -4.19 -3.95 21.19
N PHE A 191 -4.05 -4.63 20.04
CA PHE A 191 -5.15 -4.77 19.09
C PHE A 191 -5.90 -6.05 19.51
N SER A 192 -6.83 -5.91 20.45
CA SER A 192 -7.67 -7.00 20.93
C SER A 192 -8.38 -7.65 19.73
N ASP A 193 -7.96 -8.90 19.46
CA ASP A 193 -8.35 -9.84 18.39
C ASP A 193 -7.25 -10.23 17.38
N VAL A 194 -5.96 -9.95 17.65
CA VAL A 194 -4.88 -10.71 17.01
C VAL A 194 -4.75 -12.08 17.68
N VAL A 195 -5.60 -13.03 17.29
CA VAL A 195 -5.35 -14.45 17.50
C VAL A 195 -4.22 -14.84 16.55
N VAL A 196 -2.99 -14.81 17.05
CA VAL A 196 -1.92 -15.64 16.47
C VAL A 196 -2.33 -17.09 16.76
N ILE A 197 -2.93 -17.75 15.78
CA ILE A 197 -3.05 -19.21 15.82
C ILE A 197 -1.63 -19.72 15.54
N ASP A 198 -0.86 -19.96 16.58
CA ASP A 198 0.29 -20.87 16.49
C ASP A 198 -0.28 -22.26 16.19
N GLU A 199 -0.29 -22.66 14.93
CA GLU A 199 -0.50 -24.06 14.55
C GLU A 199 0.79 -24.84 14.85
N ASN A 200 0.74 -25.59 15.95
CA ASN A 200 1.66 -26.67 16.26
C ASN A 200 0.91 -28.00 16.21
#